data_AF-A0A5J4VC86-F1
#
_entry.id   AF-A0A5J4VC86-F1
#
_cell.length_a   1.000
_cell.length_b   1.000
_cell.length_c   1.000
_cell.angle_alpha   90.00
_cell.angle_beta   90.00
_cell.angle_gamma   90.00
#
_symmetry.space_group_name_H-M   'P 1'
#
loop_
_entity.id
_entity.type
_entity.pdbx_description
1 polymer ?
#
loop_
_entity_poly.entity_id
_entity_poly.type
_entity_poly.pdbx_seq_one_letter_code
_entity_poly.pdbx_strand_id
1 'polypeptide(L)'
;MIQPSYQLIYVNNNINTSLTMKQCIFYSLTNKYKDWMFHICIYQIEKVEISDCNFIGIGTKEISNIVMFVINNFSQLILNRCKFENISTESYYDPVQINVDGQDSTIIIKDCEFTNIICDCESGVNALQIYCAQQLRAEISGNKFTNCKSNTSEAGAFQVFDVSDIDIHNEYIINNNTFGANKGTYSGAIAFETYNSNSSFSFANNKFISNKNNNSIGQDVYLNFDNVSDRWPIDNVTEIIKSMFVGSTSDIKKDSVYFEVWYVQFKYFNGTISLPKKSNNEININKEMIKRKKFDISSNENKSNQLRMREQQETK
;
A
#
# COMPACT_ATOMS: atom_id res chain seq x y z
N MET A 1 10.50 -18.08 -33.85
CA MET A 1 9.75 -17.67 -32.64
C MET A 1 10.74 -16.89 -31.79
N ILE A 2 10.57 -15.58 -31.66
CA ILE A 2 11.47 -14.75 -30.84
C ILE A 2 11.04 -14.99 -29.40
N GLN A 3 11.89 -15.66 -28.63
CA GLN A 3 11.70 -15.87 -27.20
C GLN A 3 12.20 -14.60 -26.51
N PRO A 4 11.36 -13.86 -25.79
CA PRO A 4 11.87 -12.80 -24.92
C PRO A 4 12.82 -13.43 -23.89
N SER A 5 13.88 -12.72 -23.56
CA SER A 5 14.65 -12.97 -22.34
C SER A 5 13.71 -13.10 -21.14
N TYR A 6 14.16 -13.80 -20.09
CA TYR A 6 13.42 -13.93 -18.83
C TYR A 6 12.99 -12.58 -18.24
N GLN A 7 13.62 -11.49 -18.66
CA GLN A 7 13.29 -10.11 -18.30
C GLN A 7 13.03 -9.30 -19.56
N LEU A 8 11.92 -8.55 -19.62
CA LEU A 8 11.68 -7.60 -20.71
C LEU A 8 12.55 -6.35 -20.57
N ILE A 9 12.64 -5.79 -19.35
CA ILE A 9 13.58 -4.73 -19.00
C ILE A 9 14.46 -5.24 -17.87
N TYR A 10 15.78 -5.18 -18.09
CA TYR A 10 16.79 -5.55 -17.10
C TYR A 10 17.77 -4.40 -16.90
N VAL A 11 17.99 -4.01 -15.65
CA VAL A 11 19.02 -3.04 -15.27
C VAL A 11 19.89 -3.65 -14.18
N ASN A 12 21.22 -3.59 -14.32
CA ASN A 12 22.16 -4.11 -13.32
C ASN A 12 23.39 -3.22 -13.16
N ASN A 13 23.86 -3.08 -11.91
CA ASN A 13 25.17 -2.59 -11.47
C ASN A 13 25.55 -1.20 -12.01
N ASN A 14 24.71 -0.20 -11.74
CA ASN A 14 24.94 1.14 -12.28
C ASN A 14 24.48 2.23 -11.28
N ILE A 15 25.33 2.44 -10.26
CA ILE A 15 25.09 3.29 -9.06
C ILE A 15 24.91 4.81 -9.34
N ASN A 16 24.93 5.25 -10.59
CA ASN A 16 24.67 6.65 -10.99
C ASN A 16 23.74 6.74 -12.22
N THR A 17 22.86 5.74 -12.38
CA THR A 17 21.90 5.74 -13.49
C THR A 17 20.49 5.89 -12.97
N SER A 18 19.62 6.39 -13.85
CA SER A 18 18.20 6.47 -13.58
C SER A 18 17.39 5.80 -14.68
N LEU A 19 16.27 5.21 -14.30
CA LEU A 19 15.27 4.69 -15.22
C LEU A 19 14.00 5.52 -15.07
N THR A 20 13.52 6.09 -16.17
CA THR A 20 12.22 6.78 -16.22
C THR A 20 11.33 6.09 -17.25
N MET A 21 10.11 5.74 -16.85
CA MET A 21 9.10 5.17 -17.73
C MET A 21 7.77 5.89 -17.52
N LYS A 22 7.14 6.29 -18.63
CA LYS A 22 5.89 7.04 -18.60
C LYS A 22 4.92 6.46 -19.62
N GLN A 23 3.67 6.27 -19.22
CA GLN A 23 2.58 5.93 -20.14
C GLN A 23 2.82 4.63 -20.93
N CYS A 24 3.48 3.64 -20.31
CA CYS A 24 3.74 2.34 -20.92
C CYS A 24 2.66 1.31 -20.53
N ILE A 25 2.43 0.32 -21.40
CA ILE A 25 1.57 -0.82 -21.11
C ILE A 25 2.38 -2.10 -21.31
N PHE A 26 2.42 -2.93 -20.26
CA PHE A 26 3.11 -4.21 -20.24
C PHE A 26 2.07 -5.33 -20.18
N TYR A 27 2.00 -6.15 -21.23
CA TYR A 27 1.16 -7.33 -21.27
C TYR A 27 1.99 -8.57 -20.98
N SER A 28 1.57 -9.31 -19.95
CA SER A 28 2.05 -10.65 -19.72
C SER A 28 1.62 -11.59 -20.86
N LEU A 29 2.47 -12.55 -21.17
CA LEU A 29 2.19 -13.60 -22.15
C LEU A 29 2.09 -14.94 -21.43
N THR A 30 1.14 -15.77 -21.84
CA THR A 30 1.02 -17.14 -21.32
C THR A 30 2.33 -17.86 -21.60
N ASN A 31 2.95 -18.40 -20.55
CA ASN A 31 4.18 -19.18 -20.70
C ASN A 31 3.92 -20.64 -20.36
N LYS A 32 4.30 -21.55 -21.26
CA LYS A 32 4.31 -22.99 -20.97
C LYS A 32 5.51 -23.40 -20.12
N TYR A 33 6.53 -22.55 -20.02
CA TYR A 33 7.72 -22.79 -19.22
C TYR A 33 7.49 -22.39 -17.76
N LYS A 34 8.06 -23.17 -16.84
CA LYS A 34 7.96 -22.97 -15.39
C LYS A 34 8.95 -21.92 -14.84
N ASP A 35 9.69 -21.26 -15.71
CA ASP A 35 10.68 -20.28 -15.32
C ASP A 35 10.03 -18.92 -14.99
N TRP A 36 10.69 -18.16 -14.13
CA TRP A 36 10.24 -16.82 -13.77
C TRP A 36 10.39 -15.87 -14.95
N MET A 37 9.36 -15.07 -15.18
CA MET A 37 9.36 -14.02 -16.20
C MET A 37 9.09 -12.67 -15.56
N PHE A 38 9.97 -11.71 -15.79
CA PHE A 38 9.88 -10.38 -15.24
C PHE A 38 9.51 -9.39 -16.33
N HIS A 39 8.49 -8.55 -16.12
CA HIS A 39 8.35 -7.37 -16.99
C HIS A 39 9.53 -6.43 -16.74
N ILE A 40 9.84 -6.15 -15.46
CA ILE A 40 10.94 -5.27 -15.09
C ILE A 40 11.69 -5.88 -13.92
N CYS A 41 13.00 -6.01 -14.08
CA CYS A 41 13.90 -6.53 -13.07
C CYS A 41 15.12 -5.63 -12.94
N ILE A 42 15.29 -5.01 -11.78
CA ILE A 42 16.31 -3.99 -11.53
C ILE A 42 17.16 -4.42 -10.34
N TYR A 43 18.47 -4.34 -10.52
CA TYR A 43 19.48 -4.52 -9.47
C TYR A 43 20.42 -3.30 -9.50
N GLN A 44 20.54 -2.58 -8.39
CA GLN A 44 21.51 -1.49 -8.22
C GLN A 44 21.32 -0.32 -9.20
N ILE A 45 20.52 0.66 -8.80
CA ILE A 45 20.26 1.89 -9.56
C ILE A 45 20.12 3.08 -8.62
N GLU A 46 20.49 4.29 -9.05
CA GLU A 46 20.29 5.47 -8.19
C GLU A 46 18.80 5.80 -8.05
N LYS A 47 18.09 5.92 -9.19
CA LYS A 47 16.70 6.38 -9.23
C LYS A 47 15.84 5.61 -10.22
N VAL A 48 14.63 5.24 -9.81
CA VAL A 48 13.57 4.72 -10.68
C VAL A 48 12.32 5.58 -10.55
N GLU A 49 11.80 6.07 -11.68
CA GLU A 49 10.54 6.81 -11.76
C GLU A 49 9.62 6.16 -12.81
N ILE A 50 8.52 5.57 -12.35
CA ILE A 50 7.51 4.95 -13.21
C ILE A 50 6.20 5.67 -12.97
N SER A 51 5.61 6.22 -14.03
CA SER A 51 4.37 6.96 -13.93
C SER A 51 3.37 6.63 -15.04
N ASP A 52 2.09 6.56 -14.67
CA ASP A 52 0.99 6.34 -15.62
C ASP A 52 1.15 5.03 -16.43
N CYS A 53 1.81 4.01 -15.87
CA CYS A 53 2.04 2.72 -16.54
C CYS A 53 1.02 1.67 -16.10
N ASN A 54 0.68 0.73 -17.00
CA ASN A 54 -0.18 -0.41 -16.70
C ASN A 54 0.55 -1.74 -16.91
N PHE A 55 0.56 -2.59 -15.90
CA PHE A 55 1.11 -3.94 -15.88
C PHE A 55 -0.04 -4.93 -15.78
N ILE A 56 -0.26 -5.67 -16.87
CA ILE A 56 -1.44 -6.52 -17.04
C ILE A 56 -0.98 -7.97 -17.12
N GLY A 57 -1.45 -8.79 -16.19
CA GLY A 57 -1.24 -10.23 -16.15
C GLY A 57 -2.00 -10.98 -17.24
N ILE A 58 -1.87 -12.31 -17.25
CA ILE A 58 -2.59 -13.18 -18.19
C ILE A 58 -4.05 -13.48 -17.76
N GLY A 59 -4.49 -12.90 -16.65
CA GLY A 59 -5.76 -13.19 -15.97
C GLY A 59 -5.56 -13.94 -14.67
N THR A 60 -6.67 -14.18 -13.96
CA THR A 60 -6.68 -14.87 -12.64
C THR A 60 -7.13 -16.32 -12.71
N LYS A 61 -7.38 -16.84 -13.92
CA LYS A 61 -7.81 -18.24 -14.13
C LYS A 61 -6.63 -19.17 -14.39
N GLU A 62 -5.56 -18.64 -14.98
CA GLU A 62 -4.34 -19.37 -15.30
C GLU A 62 -3.25 -18.93 -14.33
N ILE A 63 -2.60 -19.90 -13.69
CA ILE A 63 -1.45 -19.67 -12.83
C ILE A 63 -0.22 -19.43 -13.70
N SER A 64 0.59 -18.43 -13.35
CA SER A 64 1.79 -18.05 -14.08
C SER A 64 3.00 -17.91 -13.14
N ASN A 65 4.20 -17.86 -13.72
CA ASN A 65 5.43 -17.52 -13.00
C ASN A 65 5.87 -16.09 -13.31
N ILE A 66 4.90 -15.19 -13.51
CA ILE A 66 5.15 -13.82 -13.96
C ILE A 66 5.24 -12.88 -12.79
N VAL A 67 6.26 -12.03 -12.85
CA VAL A 67 6.53 -10.97 -11.91
C VAL A 67 6.50 -9.64 -12.67
N MET A 68 5.70 -8.69 -12.20
CA MET A 68 5.51 -7.43 -12.92
C MET A 68 6.66 -6.46 -12.66
N PHE A 69 7.14 -6.37 -11.43
CA PHE A 69 8.17 -5.42 -11.07
C PHE A 69 9.00 -5.91 -9.90
N VAL A 70 10.31 -6.03 -10.09
CA VAL A 70 11.28 -6.25 -9.02
C VAL A 70 12.35 -5.18 -9.07
N ILE A 71 12.65 -4.61 -7.91
CA ILE A 71 13.77 -3.70 -7.74
C ILE A 71 14.53 -4.04 -6.46
N ASN A 72 15.85 -4.06 -6.57
CA ASN A 72 16.79 -4.30 -5.47
C ASN A 72 17.82 -3.18 -5.45
N ASN A 73 18.15 -2.70 -4.24
CA ASN A 73 19.24 -1.76 -3.97
C ASN A 73 19.13 -0.47 -4.82
N PHE A 74 18.44 0.53 -4.30
CA PHE A 74 18.21 1.80 -4.96
C PHE A 74 18.21 2.95 -3.96
N SER A 75 18.52 4.18 -4.40
CA SER A 75 18.39 5.35 -3.53
C SER A 75 16.98 5.94 -3.57
N GLN A 76 16.34 5.96 -4.74
CA GLN A 76 14.98 6.49 -4.89
C GLN A 76 14.11 5.65 -5.83
N LEU A 77 12.93 5.27 -5.35
CA LEU A 77 11.86 4.67 -6.14
C LEU A 77 10.61 5.53 -6.09
N ILE A 78 10.07 5.88 -7.26
CA ILE A 78 8.80 6.57 -7.41
C ILE A 78 7.91 5.75 -8.34
N LEU A 79 6.79 5.24 -7.81
CA LEU A 79 5.69 4.65 -8.56
C LEU A 79 4.47 5.56 -8.42
N ASN A 80 3.96 6.10 -9.52
CA ASN A 80 2.90 7.10 -9.47
C ASN A 80 1.81 6.86 -10.52
N ARG A 81 0.56 6.70 -10.08
CA ARG A 81 -0.59 6.40 -10.96
C ARG A 81 -0.36 5.17 -11.85
N CYS A 82 0.35 4.18 -11.31
CA CYS A 82 0.57 2.91 -11.98
C CYS A 82 -0.55 1.92 -11.63
N LYS A 83 -0.80 0.97 -12.53
CA LYS A 83 -1.75 -0.11 -12.31
C LYS A 83 -1.08 -1.47 -12.48
N PHE A 84 -1.32 -2.36 -11.53
CA PHE A 84 -0.87 -3.76 -11.54
C PHE A 84 -2.12 -4.63 -11.43
N GLU A 85 -2.44 -5.41 -12.46
CA GLU A 85 -3.73 -6.07 -12.50
C GLU A 85 -3.79 -7.44 -13.17
N ASN A 86 -4.78 -8.23 -12.73
CA ASN A 86 -5.26 -9.45 -13.38
C ASN A 86 -4.18 -10.51 -13.56
N ILE A 87 -3.59 -10.97 -12.46
CA ILE A 87 -2.60 -12.05 -12.47
C ILE A 87 -2.94 -13.09 -11.39
N SER A 88 -2.73 -14.37 -11.72
CA SER A 88 -2.51 -15.42 -10.74
C SER A 88 -1.07 -15.93 -10.87
N THR A 89 -0.33 -16.02 -9.76
CA THR A 89 1.07 -16.45 -9.78
C THR A 89 1.45 -17.43 -8.68
N GLU A 90 2.30 -18.39 -9.03
CA GLU A 90 3.00 -19.32 -8.13
C GLU A 90 4.50 -18.96 -7.98
N SER A 91 4.91 -17.79 -8.48
CA SER A 91 6.28 -17.29 -8.36
C SER A 91 6.72 -17.17 -6.90
N TYR A 92 8.01 -17.39 -6.63
CA TYR A 92 8.62 -17.11 -5.32
C TYR A 92 8.77 -15.62 -5.03
N TYR A 93 8.61 -14.77 -6.06
CA TYR A 93 8.62 -13.32 -5.95
C TYR A 93 7.19 -12.77 -5.98
N ASP A 94 6.96 -11.69 -5.24
CA ASP A 94 5.75 -10.88 -5.33
C ASP A 94 5.59 -10.27 -6.73
N PRO A 95 4.37 -10.17 -7.28
CA PRO A 95 4.12 -9.44 -8.52
C PRO A 95 4.77 -8.06 -8.53
N VAL A 96 4.80 -7.39 -7.37
CA VAL A 96 5.58 -6.19 -7.12
C VAL A 96 6.42 -6.38 -5.86
N GLN A 97 7.73 -6.55 -6.03
CA GLN A 97 8.67 -6.75 -4.94
C GLN A 97 9.73 -5.63 -4.91
N ILE A 98 9.94 -5.07 -3.72
CA ILE A 98 10.89 -3.99 -3.49
C ILE A 98 11.82 -4.40 -2.34
N ASN A 99 13.09 -4.62 -2.65
CA ASN A 99 14.11 -5.01 -1.67
C ASN A 99 15.07 -3.84 -1.42
N VAL A 100 15.14 -3.40 -0.17
CA VAL A 100 15.92 -2.24 0.28
C VAL A 100 17.17 -2.71 1.01
N ASP A 101 18.23 -2.88 0.25
CA ASP A 101 19.57 -3.24 0.73
C ASP A 101 20.57 -2.07 0.66
N GLY A 102 20.13 -0.91 0.17
CA GLY A 102 20.92 0.33 0.07
C GLY A 102 20.64 1.28 1.22
N GLN A 103 21.64 2.10 1.60
CA GLN A 103 21.48 3.13 2.63
C GLN A 103 20.66 4.32 2.14
N ASP A 104 19.98 5.00 3.07
CA ASP A 104 19.22 6.23 2.84
C ASP A 104 18.19 6.15 1.70
N SER A 105 17.53 4.99 1.58
CA SER A 105 16.60 4.73 0.50
C SER A 105 15.27 5.47 0.70
N THR A 106 14.67 5.94 -0.39
CA THR A 106 13.34 6.55 -0.39
C THR A 106 12.40 5.81 -1.34
N ILE A 107 11.22 5.43 -0.84
CA ILE A 107 10.12 4.87 -1.63
C ILE A 107 8.94 5.83 -1.61
N ILE A 108 8.39 6.15 -2.78
CA ILE A 108 7.13 6.85 -2.95
C ILE A 108 6.24 6.02 -3.87
N ILE A 109 5.16 5.46 -3.33
CA ILE A 109 4.12 4.76 -4.11
C ILE A 109 2.82 5.51 -3.94
N LYS A 110 2.36 6.16 -5.01
CA LYS A 110 1.26 7.12 -4.93
C LYS A 110 0.21 6.90 -6.00
N ASP A 111 -1.05 6.96 -5.58
CA ASP A 111 -2.23 6.90 -6.46
C ASP A 111 -2.22 5.67 -7.39
N CYS A 112 -1.57 4.57 -6.98
CA CYS A 112 -1.47 3.32 -7.73
C CYS A 112 -2.64 2.37 -7.44
N GLU A 113 -2.90 1.44 -8.35
CA GLU A 113 -3.92 0.41 -8.21
C GLU A 113 -3.33 -1.00 -8.32
N PHE A 114 -3.66 -1.86 -7.37
CA PHE A 114 -3.34 -3.28 -7.33
C PHE A 114 -4.66 -4.05 -7.32
N THR A 115 -5.00 -4.72 -8.43
CA THR A 115 -6.36 -5.26 -8.62
C THR A 115 -6.36 -6.68 -9.17
N ASN A 116 -7.14 -7.57 -8.55
CA ASN A 116 -7.30 -8.96 -9.00
C ASN A 116 -5.94 -9.69 -9.09
N ILE A 117 -5.20 -9.70 -7.99
CA ILE A 117 -3.90 -10.36 -7.89
C ILE A 117 -4.07 -11.58 -6.97
N ILE A 118 -3.74 -12.78 -7.46
CA ILE A 118 -3.80 -14.02 -6.70
C ILE A 118 -2.38 -14.58 -6.60
N CYS A 119 -1.92 -14.81 -5.38
CA CYS A 119 -0.61 -15.38 -5.10
C CYS A 119 -0.81 -16.76 -4.45
N ASP A 120 -0.47 -17.81 -5.20
CA ASP A 120 -0.67 -19.22 -4.85
C ASP A 120 0.68 -19.95 -4.64
N CYS A 121 1.74 -19.23 -4.27
CA CYS A 121 3.04 -19.81 -3.95
C CYS A 121 3.12 -20.26 -2.48
N GLU A 122 3.85 -21.32 -2.17
CA GLU A 122 4.11 -21.75 -0.79
C GLU A 122 4.96 -20.76 0.00
N SER A 123 5.73 -19.89 -0.66
CA SER A 123 6.68 -18.97 -0.02
C SER A 123 6.09 -17.67 0.55
N GLY A 124 4.76 -17.54 0.62
CA GLY A 124 4.13 -16.40 1.29
C GLY A 124 4.19 -15.09 0.50
N VAL A 125 3.57 -15.09 -0.67
CA VAL A 125 3.61 -13.97 -1.62
C VAL A 125 2.34 -13.08 -1.54
N ASN A 126 2.48 -11.77 -1.70
CA ASN A 126 1.50 -10.69 -1.60
C ASN A 126 1.40 -9.93 -2.92
N ALA A 127 0.42 -9.04 -3.08
CA ALA A 127 0.36 -8.18 -4.27
C ALA A 127 1.49 -7.13 -4.33
N LEU A 128 1.89 -6.60 -3.17
CA LEU A 128 3.03 -5.70 -3.00
C LEU A 128 3.80 -6.11 -1.74
N GLN A 129 5.12 -6.27 -1.86
CA GLN A 129 6.02 -6.46 -0.72
C GLN A 129 7.13 -5.42 -0.72
N ILE A 130 7.42 -4.89 0.47
CA ILE A 130 8.63 -4.12 0.77
C ILE A 130 9.43 -4.90 1.81
N TYR A 131 10.62 -5.36 1.41
CA TYR A 131 11.62 -5.92 2.32
C TYR A 131 12.67 -4.85 2.61
N CYS A 132 12.98 -4.63 3.89
CA CYS A 132 13.86 -3.55 4.32
C CYS A 132 14.94 -4.06 5.27
N ALA A 133 16.20 -4.00 4.86
CA ALA A 133 17.35 -4.37 5.69
C ALA A 133 18.25 -3.18 6.04
N GLN A 134 17.93 -1.97 5.56
CA GLN A 134 18.73 -0.75 5.70
C GLN A 134 17.82 0.45 5.99
N GLN A 135 18.40 1.65 6.09
CA GLN A 135 17.64 2.88 6.35
C GLN A 135 16.67 3.21 5.19
N LEU A 136 15.40 3.40 5.53
CA LEU A 136 14.31 3.62 4.58
C LEU A 136 13.33 4.71 5.05
N ARG A 137 12.95 5.57 4.11
CA ARG A 137 11.74 6.38 4.18
C ARG A 137 10.74 5.94 3.12
N ALA A 138 9.61 5.37 3.53
CA ALA A 138 8.56 4.89 2.63
C ALA A 138 7.26 5.69 2.81
N GLU A 139 6.79 6.30 1.72
CA GLU A 139 5.48 6.94 1.63
C GLU A 139 4.58 6.19 0.65
N ILE A 140 3.52 5.58 1.18
CA ILE A 140 2.54 4.78 0.43
C ILE A 140 1.19 5.48 0.57
N SER A 141 0.83 6.32 -0.40
CA SER A 141 -0.30 7.25 -0.28
C SER A 141 -1.32 7.17 -1.41
N GLY A 142 -2.62 7.22 -1.06
CA GLY A 142 -3.70 7.31 -2.05
C GLY A 142 -3.90 6.07 -2.93
N ASN A 143 -3.28 4.94 -2.59
CA ASN A 143 -3.34 3.72 -3.40
C ASN A 143 -4.61 2.91 -3.14
N LYS A 144 -4.93 2.02 -4.07
CA LYS A 144 -6.07 1.11 -3.99
C LYS A 144 -5.63 -0.34 -4.20
N PHE A 145 -5.93 -1.19 -3.22
CA PHE A 145 -5.73 -2.63 -3.28
C PHE A 145 -7.08 -3.32 -3.27
N THR A 146 -7.42 -4.05 -4.33
CA THR A 146 -8.75 -4.65 -4.48
C THR A 146 -8.69 -6.08 -4.96
N ASN A 147 -9.33 -6.99 -4.22
CA ASN A 147 -9.39 -8.41 -4.55
C ASN A 147 -7.99 -9.03 -4.74
N CYS A 148 -7.04 -8.61 -3.89
CA CYS A 148 -5.72 -9.20 -3.75
C CYS A 148 -5.79 -10.37 -2.76
N LYS A 149 -5.28 -11.54 -3.15
CA LYS A 149 -5.42 -12.78 -2.39
C LYS A 149 -4.09 -13.49 -2.29
N SER A 150 -3.80 -13.99 -1.10
CA SER A 150 -2.75 -14.97 -0.85
C SER A 150 -3.30 -16.10 0.00
N ASN A 151 -2.95 -17.34 -0.34
CA ASN A 151 -3.34 -18.51 0.45
C ASN A 151 -2.35 -18.84 1.56
N THR A 152 -1.13 -18.30 1.49
CA THR A 152 0.00 -18.65 2.35
C THR A 152 0.64 -17.44 3.01
N SER A 153 0.65 -16.27 2.35
CA SER A 153 1.22 -15.05 2.91
C SER A 153 0.43 -14.57 4.12
N GLU A 154 1.11 -13.84 5.00
CA GLU A 154 0.50 -13.10 6.09
C GLU A 154 -0.60 -12.14 5.61
N ALA A 155 -0.38 -11.45 4.48
CA ALA A 155 -1.34 -10.53 3.89
C ALA A 155 -1.76 -10.92 2.46
N GLY A 156 -2.94 -10.45 2.06
CA GLY A 156 -3.38 -10.56 0.65
C GLY A 156 -2.86 -9.44 -0.22
N ALA A 157 -2.84 -8.21 0.31
CA ALA A 157 -2.57 -7.01 -0.47
C ALA A 157 -1.16 -6.46 -0.29
N PHE A 158 -0.76 -6.14 0.94
CA PHE A 158 0.48 -5.40 1.19
C PHE A 158 1.22 -5.95 2.40
N GLN A 159 2.51 -6.24 2.23
CA GLN A 159 3.40 -6.61 3.32
C GLN A 159 4.61 -5.67 3.39
N VAL A 160 5.00 -5.33 4.62
CA VAL A 160 6.33 -4.79 4.93
C VAL A 160 7.02 -5.76 5.87
N PHE A 161 8.25 -6.14 5.53
CA PHE A 161 9.13 -6.88 6.42
C PHE A 161 10.41 -6.08 6.64
N ASP A 162 10.53 -5.46 7.82
CA ASP A 162 11.64 -4.63 8.22
C ASP A 162 12.57 -5.39 9.17
N VAL A 163 13.73 -5.77 8.63
CA VAL A 163 14.77 -6.48 9.35
C VAL A 163 16.00 -5.63 9.64
N SER A 164 15.88 -4.31 9.50
CA SER A 164 16.96 -3.39 9.84
C SER A 164 17.36 -3.46 11.32
N ASP A 165 18.62 -3.14 11.59
CA ASP A 165 19.13 -3.06 12.96
C ASP A 165 18.39 -1.99 13.78
N ILE A 166 18.25 -2.22 15.09
CA ILE A 166 17.52 -1.33 16.03
C ILE A 166 18.07 0.11 16.10
N ASP A 167 19.33 0.32 15.70
CA ASP A 167 19.99 1.63 15.67
C ASP A 167 19.68 2.44 14.40
N ILE A 168 19.07 1.80 13.40
CA ILE A 168 18.61 2.45 12.17
C ILE A 168 17.24 3.07 12.45
N HIS A 169 16.95 4.26 11.90
CA HIS A 169 15.61 4.85 11.99
C HIS A 169 14.93 4.83 10.63
N ASN A 170 13.88 4.02 10.50
CA ASN A 170 13.02 4.03 9.32
C ASN A 170 11.77 4.86 9.55
N GLU A 171 11.17 5.34 8.47
CA GLU A 171 9.89 6.04 8.49
C GLU A 171 8.93 5.39 7.49
N TYR A 172 7.80 4.88 8.00
CA TYR A 172 6.73 4.28 7.21
C TYR A 172 5.44 5.10 7.32
N ILE A 173 5.05 5.73 6.21
CA ILE A 173 3.83 6.52 6.09
C ILE A 173 2.89 5.84 5.11
N ILE A 174 1.93 5.08 5.63
CA ILE A 174 0.92 4.36 4.84
C ILE A 174 -0.40 5.09 5.04
N ASN A 175 -0.73 6.02 4.14
CA ASN A 175 -1.84 6.95 4.36
C ASN A 175 -2.87 7.00 3.23
N ASN A 176 -4.12 7.30 3.57
CA ASN A 176 -5.18 7.54 2.58
C ASN A 176 -5.38 6.41 1.54
N ASN A 177 -5.00 5.17 1.86
CA ASN A 177 -5.16 4.04 0.95
C ASN A 177 -6.53 3.38 1.16
N THR A 178 -7.01 2.69 0.13
CA THR A 178 -8.22 1.85 0.22
C THR A 178 -7.86 0.39 0.00
N PHE A 179 -8.22 -0.46 0.97
CA PHE A 179 -8.04 -1.90 0.90
C PHE A 179 -9.41 -2.58 0.91
N GLY A 180 -9.78 -3.21 -0.21
CA GLY A 180 -11.12 -3.75 -0.42
C GLY A 180 -11.13 -5.21 -0.86
N ALA A 181 -11.88 -6.04 -0.13
CA ALA A 181 -12.13 -7.45 -0.48
C ALA A 181 -10.85 -8.28 -0.65
N ASN A 182 -9.80 -7.97 0.12
CA ASN A 182 -8.54 -8.70 0.09
C ASN A 182 -8.55 -9.88 1.07
N LYS A 183 -7.68 -10.89 0.84
CA LYS A 183 -7.57 -12.07 1.70
C LYS A 183 -6.12 -12.55 1.85
N GLY A 184 -5.66 -12.74 3.08
CA GLY A 184 -4.39 -13.42 3.41
C GLY A 184 -4.56 -14.36 4.61
N THR A 185 -3.46 -14.89 5.13
CA THR A 185 -3.47 -15.83 6.27
C THR A 185 -3.79 -15.11 7.58
N TYR A 186 -3.04 -14.06 7.92
CA TYR A 186 -3.20 -13.27 9.14
C TYR A 186 -3.97 -11.97 8.93
N SER A 187 -3.96 -11.43 7.72
CA SER A 187 -4.64 -10.19 7.37
C SER A 187 -5.07 -10.20 5.91
N GLY A 188 -6.18 -9.57 5.58
CA GLY A 188 -6.54 -9.35 4.18
C GLY A 188 -5.75 -8.20 3.57
N ALA A 189 -5.55 -7.11 4.31
CA ALA A 189 -5.04 -5.87 3.76
C ALA A 189 -3.55 -5.65 4.03
N ILE A 190 -3.15 -5.43 5.28
CA ILE A 190 -1.75 -5.13 5.63
C ILE A 190 -1.20 -6.18 6.59
N ALA A 191 0.01 -6.68 6.32
CA ALA A 191 0.89 -7.31 7.30
C ALA A 191 2.14 -6.44 7.46
N PHE A 192 2.51 -6.11 8.69
CA PHE A 192 3.66 -5.28 8.97
C PHE A 192 4.48 -5.92 10.07
N GLU A 193 5.69 -6.33 9.74
CA GLU A 193 6.61 -7.01 10.64
C GLU A 193 7.89 -6.19 10.75
N THR A 194 8.36 -5.92 11.97
CA THR A 194 9.59 -5.16 12.17
C THR A 194 10.39 -5.66 13.37
N TYR A 195 11.70 -5.82 13.19
CA TYR A 195 12.69 -6.02 14.28
C TYR A 195 13.19 -4.68 14.86
N ASN A 196 12.69 -3.56 14.35
CA ASN A 196 13.18 -2.22 14.64
C ASN A 196 12.06 -1.29 15.14
N SER A 197 11.76 -1.43 16.42
CA SER A 197 10.77 -0.60 17.12
C SER A 197 11.12 0.88 17.28
N ASN A 198 12.35 1.29 16.96
CA ASN A 198 12.79 2.69 17.02
C ASN A 198 12.35 3.51 15.80
N SER A 199 11.79 2.86 14.79
CA SER A 199 11.26 3.49 13.58
C SER A 199 9.93 4.22 13.82
N SER A 200 9.53 5.06 12.87
CA SER A 200 8.27 5.81 12.88
C SER A 200 7.22 5.12 12.01
N PHE A 201 6.02 4.91 12.54
CA PHE A 201 4.94 4.20 11.86
C PHE A 201 3.65 5.01 11.83
N SER A 202 3.04 5.14 10.65
CA SER A 202 1.74 5.78 10.48
C SER A 202 0.88 5.01 9.49
N PHE A 203 -0.31 4.62 9.93
CA PHE A 203 -1.34 3.94 9.14
C PHE A 203 -2.61 4.80 9.06
N ALA A 204 -2.44 6.12 8.95
CA ALA A 204 -3.51 7.10 9.09
C ALA A 204 -4.45 7.18 7.86
N ASN A 205 -5.72 7.50 8.11
CA ASN A 205 -6.74 7.77 7.07
C ASN A 205 -6.95 6.64 6.04
N ASN A 206 -6.59 5.40 6.36
CA ASN A 206 -6.84 4.26 5.49
C ASN A 206 -8.29 3.79 5.60
N LYS A 207 -8.83 3.25 4.51
CA LYS A 207 -10.17 2.70 4.45
C LYS A 207 -10.12 1.21 4.18
N PHE A 208 -10.62 0.43 5.12
CA PHE A 208 -10.69 -1.02 5.02
C PHE A 208 -12.13 -1.47 4.78
N ILE A 209 -12.33 -2.35 3.79
CA ILE A 209 -13.66 -2.76 3.32
C ILE A 209 -13.66 -4.26 3.02
N SER A 210 -14.37 -5.03 3.83
CA SER A 210 -14.68 -6.44 3.57
C SER A 210 -13.44 -7.32 3.37
N ASN A 211 -12.33 -6.98 4.03
CA ASN A 211 -11.13 -7.81 4.06
C ASN A 211 -11.37 -9.06 4.92
N LYS A 212 -10.63 -10.11 4.63
CA LYS A 212 -10.77 -11.41 5.31
C LYS A 212 -9.39 -12.01 5.58
N ASN A 213 -9.35 -12.89 6.57
CA ASN A 213 -8.21 -13.75 6.84
C ASN A 213 -8.72 -15.13 7.30
N ASN A 214 -7.82 -16.04 7.65
CA ASN A 214 -8.20 -17.39 8.07
C ASN A 214 -8.68 -17.44 9.54
N ASN A 215 -8.23 -16.51 10.39
CA ASN A 215 -8.44 -16.56 11.84
C ASN A 215 -9.60 -15.67 12.36
N SER A 216 -10.20 -14.84 11.50
CA SER A 216 -11.26 -13.86 11.82
C SER A 216 -10.89 -12.78 12.86
N ILE A 217 -9.62 -12.64 13.21
CA ILE A 217 -9.07 -11.60 14.10
C ILE A 217 -7.98 -10.86 13.32
N GLY A 218 -7.97 -9.52 13.34
CA GLY A 218 -6.98 -8.74 12.58
C GLY A 218 -7.20 -8.77 11.07
N GLN A 219 -8.45 -8.93 10.61
CA GLN A 219 -8.70 -9.17 9.17
C GLN A 219 -8.31 -7.99 8.27
N ASP A 220 -8.15 -6.78 8.81
CA ASP A 220 -7.61 -5.64 8.08
C ASP A 220 -6.10 -5.50 8.23
N VAL A 221 -5.60 -5.63 9.46
CA VAL A 221 -4.16 -5.40 9.71
C VAL A 221 -3.63 -6.39 10.74
N TYR A 222 -2.48 -6.97 10.39
CA TYR A 222 -1.62 -7.70 11.29
C TYR A 222 -0.33 -6.91 11.51
N LEU A 223 0.06 -6.72 12.77
CA LEU A 223 1.30 -6.05 13.14
C LEU A 223 2.15 -6.97 14.02
N ASN A 224 3.44 -7.10 13.74
CA ASN A 224 4.40 -7.79 14.58
C ASN A 224 5.58 -6.86 14.84
N PHE A 225 5.75 -6.47 16.10
CA PHE A 225 6.89 -5.67 16.54
C PHE A 225 7.77 -6.52 17.43
N ASP A 226 9.02 -6.70 17.04
CA ASP A 226 10.01 -7.42 17.79
C ASP A 226 11.13 -6.48 18.26
N ASN A 227 11.83 -6.87 19.32
CA ASN A 227 12.81 -6.07 20.06
C ASN A 227 12.26 -4.68 20.43
N VAL A 228 11.05 -4.65 20.96
CA VAL A 228 10.41 -3.40 21.37
C VAL A 228 11.13 -2.77 22.55
N SER A 229 11.51 -1.50 22.41
CA SER A 229 12.19 -0.73 23.45
C SER A 229 11.29 -0.44 24.65
N ASP A 230 11.91 -0.12 25.79
CA ASP A 230 11.20 0.29 27.02
C ASP A 230 10.33 1.55 26.84
N ARG A 231 10.44 2.26 25.70
CA ARG A 231 9.59 3.40 25.34
C ARG A 231 8.15 3.00 25.03
N TRP A 232 7.87 1.71 24.84
CA TRP A 232 6.51 1.18 24.70
C TRP A 232 6.16 0.33 25.93
N PRO A 233 5.86 0.94 27.09
CA PRO A 233 5.42 0.20 28.26
C PRO A 233 4.23 -0.69 27.92
N ILE A 234 4.21 -1.92 28.47
CA ILE A 234 3.13 -2.91 28.24
C ILE A 234 1.75 -2.28 28.50
N ASP A 235 1.62 -1.47 29.55
CA ASP A 235 0.34 -0.85 29.93
C ASP A 235 -0.16 0.20 28.91
N ASN A 236 0.71 0.70 28.03
CA ASN A 236 0.40 1.77 27.06
C ASN A 236 0.49 1.32 25.60
N VAL A 237 1.00 0.11 25.32
CA VAL A 237 1.30 -0.33 23.95
C VAL A 237 0.07 -0.33 23.03
N THR A 238 -1.09 -0.68 23.58
CA THR A 238 -2.36 -0.66 22.83
C THR A 238 -2.72 0.75 22.37
N GLU A 239 -2.55 1.77 23.23
CA GLU A 239 -2.87 3.16 22.86
C GLU A 239 -1.82 3.75 21.90
N ILE A 240 -0.55 3.35 22.02
CA ILE A 240 0.50 3.70 21.06
C ILE A 240 0.11 3.18 19.66
N ILE A 241 -0.19 1.89 19.53
CA ILE A 241 -0.56 1.30 18.24
C ILE A 241 -1.84 1.94 17.70
N LYS A 242 -2.85 2.16 18.56
CA LYS A 242 -4.11 2.83 18.18
C LYS A 242 -3.88 4.24 17.64
N SER A 243 -2.91 4.97 18.17
CA SER A 243 -2.56 6.31 17.68
C SER A 243 -1.97 6.31 16.26
N MET A 244 -1.45 5.17 15.78
CA MET A 244 -0.94 5.04 14.41
C MET A 244 -2.08 5.03 13.37
N PHE A 245 -3.31 4.74 13.77
CA PHE A 245 -4.47 4.57 12.88
C PHE A 245 -5.44 5.76 12.90
N VAL A 246 -4.97 6.96 13.27
CA VAL A 246 -5.81 8.17 13.31
C VAL A 246 -6.51 8.40 11.96
N GLY A 247 -7.83 8.55 12.00
CA GLY A 247 -8.68 8.76 10.82
C GLY A 247 -8.97 7.53 9.97
N SER A 248 -8.37 6.38 10.27
CA SER A 248 -8.63 5.13 9.55
C SER A 248 -9.99 4.53 9.93
N THR A 249 -10.62 3.83 8.98
CA THR A 249 -11.98 3.26 9.17
C THR A 249 -12.06 1.83 8.66
N SER A 250 -12.89 1.01 9.31
CA SER A 250 -13.17 -0.38 8.93
C SER A 250 -14.66 -0.68 8.92
N ASP A 251 -15.10 -1.60 8.06
CA ASP A 251 -16.46 -2.17 8.12
C ASP A 251 -16.57 -3.42 9.00
N ILE A 252 -15.44 -3.93 9.50
CA ILE A 252 -15.36 -5.01 10.48
C ILE A 252 -15.86 -4.51 11.84
N LYS A 253 -16.69 -5.30 12.52
CA LYS A 253 -17.34 -4.88 13.76
C LYS A 253 -16.41 -4.84 14.97
N LYS A 254 -15.40 -5.72 15.01
CA LYS A 254 -14.51 -5.91 16.16
C LYS A 254 -13.16 -6.44 15.69
N ASP A 255 -12.11 -6.08 16.41
CA ASP A 255 -10.77 -6.66 16.27
C ASP A 255 -10.23 -6.55 14.83
N SER A 256 -10.44 -5.39 14.18
CA SER A 256 -9.98 -5.13 12.81
C SER A 256 -8.45 -5.18 12.68
N VAL A 257 -7.74 -4.77 13.72
CA VAL A 257 -6.28 -4.82 13.83
C VAL A 257 -5.92 -5.82 14.92
N TYR A 258 -5.00 -6.73 14.62
CA TYR A 258 -4.34 -7.61 15.58
C TYR A 258 -2.86 -7.26 15.62
N PHE A 259 -2.26 -7.28 16.81
CA PHE A 259 -0.85 -6.98 16.97
C PHE A 259 -0.17 -7.90 17.97
N GLU A 260 1.11 -8.15 17.72
CA GLU A 260 2.04 -8.88 18.57
C GLU A 260 3.27 -8.02 18.87
N VAL A 261 3.75 -8.08 20.10
CA VAL A 261 4.85 -7.28 20.61
C VAL A 261 5.78 -8.17 21.44
N TRP A 262 7.04 -8.26 21.01
CA TRP A 262 8.10 -9.00 21.68
C TRP A 262 9.13 -8.02 22.29
N TYR A 263 9.40 -8.17 23.57
CA TYR A 263 10.39 -7.37 24.31
C TYR A 263 11.71 -8.14 24.49
N VAL A 264 12.83 -7.42 24.65
CA VAL A 264 14.23 -7.92 24.75
C VAL A 264 14.48 -8.99 25.84
N GLN A 265 13.50 -9.28 26.72
CA GLN A 265 13.57 -10.29 27.78
C GLN A 265 12.50 -11.39 27.67
N PHE A 266 12.07 -11.75 26.45
CA PHE A 266 11.04 -12.77 26.20
C PHE A 266 9.67 -12.46 26.83
N LYS A 267 9.40 -11.19 27.15
CA LYS A 267 8.03 -10.78 27.45
C LYS A 267 7.30 -10.65 26.13
N TYR A 268 6.15 -11.30 26.04
CA TYR A 268 5.29 -11.30 24.87
C TYR A 268 3.96 -10.68 25.27
N PHE A 269 3.49 -9.74 24.45
CA PHE A 269 2.18 -9.12 24.60
C PHE A 269 1.47 -9.12 23.24
N ASN A 270 0.19 -9.45 23.23
CA ASN A 270 -0.65 -9.32 22.04
C ASN A 270 -1.97 -8.65 22.39
N GLY A 271 -2.63 -8.12 21.37
CA GLY A 271 -3.91 -7.45 21.56
C GLY A 271 -4.60 -7.13 20.24
N THR A 272 -5.78 -6.52 20.36
CA THR A 272 -6.59 -6.13 19.21
C THR A 272 -7.08 -4.69 19.35
N ILE A 273 -7.32 -4.04 18.21
CA ILE A 273 -7.93 -2.72 18.12
C ILE A 273 -9.09 -2.79 17.14
N SER A 274 -10.20 -2.15 17.49
CA SER A 274 -11.35 -1.98 16.59
C SER A 274 -11.33 -0.56 16.02
N LEU A 275 -11.16 -0.45 14.71
CA LEU A 275 -11.22 0.83 14.00
C LEU A 275 -12.66 1.33 13.92
N PRO A 276 -12.88 2.65 13.90
CA PRO A 276 -14.21 3.21 13.82
C PRO A 276 -14.87 2.82 12.48
N LYS A 277 -16.15 2.46 12.56
CA LYS A 277 -16.96 2.34 11.36
C LYS A 277 -17.25 3.73 10.83
N LYS A 278 -17.00 3.97 9.54
CA LYS A 278 -17.39 5.24 8.91
C LYS A 278 -18.90 5.41 9.06
N SER A 279 -19.32 6.35 9.91
CA SER A 279 -20.74 6.62 10.10
C SER A 279 -21.29 7.26 8.84
N ASN A 280 -22.48 6.84 8.38
CA ASN A 280 -23.16 7.48 7.24
C ASN A 280 -23.46 8.98 7.49
N ASN A 281 -23.29 9.47 8.73
CA ASN A 281 -23.58 10.85 9.11
C ASN A 281 -22.56 11.85 8.55
N GLU A 282 -21.29 11.48 8.38
CA GLU A 282 -20.29 12.38 7.76
C GLU A 282 -20.56 12.65 6.27
N ILE A 283 -21.14 11.67 5.57
CA ILE A 283 -21.57 11.83 4.17
C ILE A 283 -22.75 12.81 4.09
N ASN A 284 -23.65 12.80 5.07
CA ASN A 284 -24.80 13.71 5.12
C ASN A 284 -24.37 15.14 5.48
N ILE A 285 -23.42 15.32 6.40
CA ILE A 285 -22.90 16.64 6.76
C ILE A 285 -22.20 17.29 5.56
N ASN A 286 -21.37 16.55 4.81
CA ASN A 286 -20.73 17.08 3.60
C ASN A 286 -21.73 17.38 2.48
N LYS A 287 -22.79 16.56 2.30
CA LYS A 287 -23.87 16.86 1.36
C LYS A 287 -24.67 18.10 1.76
N GLU A 288 -24.92 18.32 3.05
CA GLU A 288 -25.57 19.54 3.53
C GLU A 288 -24.67 20.78 3.37
N MET A 289 -23.37 20.68 3.66
CA MET A 289 -22.43 21.79 3.44
C MET A 289 -22.31 22.15 1.95
N ILE A 290 -22.29 21.17 1.05
CA ILE A 290 -22.28 21.42 -0.41
C ILE A 290 -23.62 22.04 -0.86
N LYS A 291 -24.75 21.61 -0.31
CA LYS A 291 -26.06 22.25 -0.56
C LYS A 291 -26.08 23.70 -0.07
N ARG A 292 -25.56 23.99 1.13
CA ARG A 292 -25.48 25.35 1.68
C ARG A 292 -24.58 26.25 0.84
N LYS A 293 -23.39 25.78 0.44
CA LYS A 293 -22.50 26.55 -0.47
C LYS A 293 -23.15 26.85 -1.82
N LYS A 294 -23.90 25.91 -2.41
CA LYS A 294 -24.65 26.17 -3.66
C LYS A 294 -25.78 27.20 -3.47
N PHE A 295 -26.40 27.21 -2.30
CA PHE A 295 -27.45 28.19 -1.96
C PHE A 295 -26.87 29.59 -1.72
N ASP A 296 -25.70 29.69 -1.09
CA ASP A 296 -25.03 30.97 -0.86
C ASP A 296 -24.55 31.61 -2.18
N ILE A 297 -24.03 30.80 -3.12
CA ILE A 297 -23.63 31.27 -4.46
C ILE A 297 -24.83 31.81 -5.24
N SER A 298 -25.97 31.09 -5.26
CA SER A 298 -27.17 31.56 -5.97
C SER A 298 -27.79 32.80 -5.34
N SER A 299 -27.69 32.96 -4.01
CA SER A 299 -28.15 34.16 -3.31
C SER A 299 -27.30 35.40 -3.66
N ASN A 300 -25.99 35.23 -3.84
CA ASN A 300 -25.08 36.30 -4.21
C ASN A 300 -25.20 36.71 -5.68
N GLU A 301 -25.46 35.76 -6.59
CA GLU A 301 -25.76 36.05 -8.00
C GLU A 301 -27.07 36.86 -8.13
N ASN A 302 -28.10 36.52 -7.35
CA ASN A 302 -29.36 37.27 -7.34
C ASN A 302 -29.20 38.71 -6.82
N LYS A 303 -28.37 38.92 -5.78
CA LYS A 303 -28.07 40.28 -5.29
C LYS A 303 -27.26 41.10 -6.30
N SER A 304 -26.28 40.48 -6.97
CA SER A 304 -25.49 41.13 -8.02
C SER A 304 -26.34 41.57 -9.21
N ASN A 305 -27.27 40.71 -9.64
CA ASN A 305 -28.21 41.04 -10.73
C ASN A 305 -29.20 42.13 -10.34
N GLN A 306 -29.67 42.17 -9.08
CA GLN A 306 -30.52 43.25 -8.59
C GLN A 306 -29.78 44.59 -8.51
N LEU A 307 -28.49 44.60 -8.14
CA LEU A 307 -27.67 45.81 -8.12
C LEU A 307 -27.48 46.38 -9.54
N ARG A 308 -27.15 45.52 -10.51
CA ARG A 308 -26.99 45.90 -11.92
C ARG A 308 -28.27 46.50 -12.53
N MET A 309 -29.44 45.97 -12.15
CA MET A 309 -30.71 46.53 -12.62
C MET A 309 -31.04 47.89 -12.00
N ARG A 310 -30.60 48.17 -10.77
CA ARG A 310 -30.76 49.50 -10.15
C ARG A 310 -29.84 50.53 -10.78
N GLU A 311 -28.58 50.18 -11.03
CA GLU A 311 -27.62 51.06 -11.70
C GLU A 311 -28.07 51.46 -13.11
N GLN A 312 -28.76 50.55 -13.84
CA GLN A 312 -29.35 50.83 -15.15
C GLN A 312 -30.61 51.71 -15.11
N GLN A 313 -31.28 51.81 -13.96
CA GLN A 313 -32.44 52.69 -13.77
C GLN A 313 -32.04 54.11 -13.36
N GLU A 314 -30.88 54.29 -12.74
CA GLU A 314 -30.36 55.60 -12.31
C GLU A 314 -29.59 56.35 -13.42
N THR A 315 -29.39 55.74 -14.60
CA THR A 315 -28.70 56.36 -15.76
C THR A 315 -29.63 56.85 -16.88
N LYS A 316 -30.92 56.99 -16.62
CA LYS A 316 -31.92 57.57 -17.56
C LYS A 316 -32.63 58.75 -16.92
#